data_AF-A0A1Y3N8E5-F1
#
_entry.id   AF-A0A1Y3N8E5-F1
#
_cell.length_a   1.000
_cell.length_b   1.000
_cell.length_c   1.000
_cell.angle_alpha   90.00
_cell.angle_beta   90.00
_cell.angle_gamma   90.00
#
_symmetry.space_group_name_H-M   'P 1'
#
loop_
_entity.id
_entity.type
_entity.pdbx_description
1 polymer ?
#
loop_
_entity_poly.entity_id
_entity_poly.type
_entity_poly.pdbx_seq_one_letter_code
_entity_poly.pdbx_strand_id
1 'polypeptide(L)'
;SAISTNANLPPEEDEFEKIGLTKMPSSVIKAPLVAQSAVSFECKVVDSTQFRDENGKETSIAYYGQVVKVHANEEIYNNKTGEINYEKFNLITRVDGHYSKVDNIIEVEMK
;
A
#
# COMPACT_ATOMS: atom_id res chain seq x y z
N SER A 1 -12.75 -8.41 10.49
CA SER A 1 -12.75 -9.10 9.18
C SER A 1 -11.59 -8.55 8.38
N ALA A 2 -10.67 -9.40 7.91
CA ALA A 2 -9.67 -8.96 6.94
C ALA A 2 -10.35 -8.94 5.57
N ILE A 3 -10.46 -7.76 4.96
CA ILE A 3 -10.89 -7.61 3.57
C ILE A 3 -9.70 -8.09 2.72
N SER A 4 -9.87 -9.14 1.94
CA SER A 4 -8.77 -9.77 1.22
C SER A 4 -8.99 -9.70 -0.29
N THR A 5 -8.13 -8.93 -0.97
CA THR A 5 -8.04 -8.85 -2.43
C THR A 5 -7.18 -9.97 -3.03
N ASN A 6 -6.66 -10.90 -2.23
CA ASN A 6 -5.74 -11.95 -2.69
C ASN A 6 -6.44 -13.16 -3.35
N ALA A 7 -7.74 -13.08 -3.57
CA ALA A 7 -8.47 -14.12 -4.27
C ALA A 7 -8.01 -14.18 -5.73
N ASN A 8 -7.88 -15.39 -6.28
CA ASN A 8 -7.53 -15.56 -7.69
C ASN A 8 -8.79 -15.29 -8.55
N LEU A 9 -8.99 -14.03 -8.93
CA LEU A 9 -10.10 -13.61 -9.77
C LEU A 9 -9.71 -13.63 -11.26
N PRO A 10 -10.69 -13.81 -12.17
CA PRO A 10 -10.48 -13.57 -13.60
C PRO A 10 -9.99 -12.14 -13.88
N PRO A 11 -9.20 -11.90 -14.94
CA PRO A 11 -8.65 -10.58 -15.26
C PRO A 11 -9.69 -9.45 -15.44
N GLU A 12 -10.93 -9.83 -15.76
CA GLU A 12 -12.04 -8.91 -16.04
C GLU A 12 -12.85 -8.57 -14.78
N GLU A 13 -12.63 -9.28 -13.67
CA GLU A 13 -13.34 -9.06 -12.40
C GLU A 13 -12.61 -8.03 -11.53
N ASP A 14 -13.38 -7.16 -10.89
CA ASP A 14 -12.87 -6.10 -10.04
C ASP A 14 -12.92 -6.49 -8.57
N GLU A 15 -11.75 -6.59 -7.92
CA GLU A 15 -11.67 -6.90 -6.50
C GLU A 15 -12.39 -5.87 -5.63
N PHE A 16 -12.46 -4.59 -6.05
CA PHE A 16 -13.15 -3.55 -5.28
C PHE A 16 -14.63 -3.90 -5.10
N GLU A 17 -15.30 -4.28 -6.19
CA GLU A 17 -16.71 -4.66 -6.15
C GLU A 17 -16.92 -5.95 -5.37
N LYS A 18 -16.02 -6.93 -5.57
CA LYS A 18 -16.13 -8.26 -4.97
C LYS A 18 -16.15 -8.22 -3.44
N ILE A 19 -15.38 -7.32 -2.85
CA ILE A 19 -15.18 -7.26 -1.39
C ILE A 19 -15.72 -5.98 -0.74
N GLY A 20 -16.39 -5.13 -1.52
CA GLY A 20 -17.07 -3.92 -1.03
C GLY A 20 -16.12 -2.77 -0.68
N LEU A 21 -15.00 -2.62 -1.39
CA LEU A 21 -14.15 -1.43 -1.29
C LEU A 21 -14.67 -0.31 -2.20
N THR A 22 -14.40 0.93 -1.79
CA THR A 22 -14.81 2.10 -2.56
C THR A 22 -13.61 2.67 -3.32
N LYS A 23 -13.75 2.81 -4.63
CA LYS A 23 -12.78 3.53 -5.46
C LYS A 23 -12.87 5.03 -5.17
N MET A 24 -11.73 5.65 -4.92
CA MET A 24 -11.57 7.10 -4.85
C MET A 24 -10.74 7.58 -6.04
N PRO A 25 -11.12 8.67 -6.73
CA PRO A 25 -10.33 9.19 -7.84
C PRO A 25 -8.97 9.70 -7.35
N SER A 26 -7.91 9.34 -8.09
CA SER A 26 -6.58 9.92 -7.95
C SER A 26 -6.55 11.36 -8.48
N SER A 27 -5.58 12.15 -8.00
CA SER A 27 -5.38 13.54 -8.43
C SER A 27 -4.46 13.68 -9.65
N VAL A 28 -3.48 12.80 -9.81
CA VAL A 28 -2.41 12.89 -10.81
C VAL A 28 -2.39 11.69 -11.76
N ILE A 29 -2.64 10.48 -11.25
CA ILE A 29 -2.63 9.24 -12.05
C ILE A 29 -4.03 8.74 -12.42
N LYS A 30 -4.10 7.78 -13.35
CA LYS A 30 -5.38 7.18 -13.80
C LYS A 30 -5.92 6.11 -12.84
N ALA A 31 -5.04 5.39 -12.14
CA ALA A 31 -5.44 4.31 -11.25
C ALA A 31 -6.21 4.87 -10.04
N PRO A 32 -7.32 4.25 -9.60
CA PRO A 32 -8.06 4.70 -8.42
C PRO A 32 -7.31 4.38 -7.12
N LEU A 33 -7.63 5.13 -6.07
CA LEU A 33 -7.22 4.88 -4.70
C LEU A 33 -8.29 4.08 -3.95
N VAL A 34 -7.91 3.45 -2.84
CA VAL A 34 -8.87 2.81 -1.92
C VAL A 34 -9.34 3.85 -0.93
N ALA A 35 -10.62 4.23 -0.96
CA ALA A 35 -11.15 5.30 -0.11
C ALA A 35 -11.00 5.01 1.39
N GLN A 36 -11.00 3.73 1.77
CA GLN A 36 -10.84 3.26 3.14
C GLN A 36 -9.38 3.29 3.62
N SER A 37 -8.40 3.50 2.75
CA SER A 37 -6.99 3.53 3.15
C SER A 37 -6.63 4.84 3.87
N ALA A 38 -6.03 4.73 5.05
CA ALA A 38 -5.60 5.90 5.82
C ALA A 38 -4.46 6.69 5.14
N VAL A 39 -3.58 6.01 4.39
CA VAL A 39 -2.57 6.62 3.52
C VAL A 39 -2.60 5.96 2.15
N SER A 40 -2.46 6.77 1.10
CA SER A 40 -2.29 6.30 -0.28
C SER A 40 -1.21 7.09 -1.00
N PHE A 41 -0.41 6.40 -1.81
CA PHE A 41 0.63 6.99 -2.63
C PHE A 41 0.25 6.87 -4.11
N GLU A 42 0.17 8.00 -4.79
CA GLU A 42 0.12 7.99 -6.26
C GLU A 42 1.54 7.90 -6.78
N CYS A 43 1.83 6.87 -7.57
CA CYS A 43 3.16 6.61 -8.11
C CYS A 43 3.15 6.55 -9.64
N LYS A 44 4.19 7.09 -10.27
CA LYS A 44 4.51 6.84 -11.69
C LYS A 44 5.69 5.88 -11.76
N VAL A 45 5.57 4.80 -12.54
CA VAL A 45 6.69 3.89 -12.78
C VAL A 45 7.78 4.64 -13.53
N VAL A 46 9.00 4.61 -12.99
CA VAL A 46 10.18 5.23 -13.61
C VAL A 46 11.16 4.19 -14.15
N ASP A 47 11.16 2.98 -13.58
CA ASP A 47 12.00 1.88 -14.04
C ASP A 47 11.43 0.52 -13.60
N SER A 48 11.91 -0.57 -14.21
CA SER A 48 11.60 -1.93 -13.79
C SER A 48 12.74 -2.90 -14.08
N THR A 49 13.03 -3.78 -13.13
CA THR A 49 14.04 -4.84 -13.26
C THR A 49 13.37 -6.21 -13.27
N GLN A 50 13.58 -6.98 -14.34
CA GLN A 50 13.17 -8.39 -14.42
C GLN A 50 14.21 -9.29 -13.76
N PHE A 51 13.77 -10.15 -12.84
CA PHE A 51 14.58 -11.21 -12.26
C PHE A 51 14.30 -12.53 -12.94
N ARG A 52 15.36 -13.30 -13.13
CA ARG A 52 15.31 -14.62 -13.77
C ARG A 52 16.00 -15.65 -12.90
N ASP A 53 15.54 -16.89 -12.99
CA ASP A 53 16.23 -18.04 -12.40
C ASP A 53 17.47 -18.44 -13.23
N GLU A 54 18.16 -19.48 -12.77
CA GLU A 54 19.35 -20.04 -13.43
C GLU A 54 19.10 -20.54 -14.87
N ASN A 55 17.84 -20.84 -15.21
CA ASN A 55 17.44 -21.29 -16.54
C ASN A 55 16.97 -20.13 -17.43
N GLY A 56 17.05 -18.88 -16.95
CA GLY A 56 16.62 -17.70 -17.67
C GLY A 56 15.10 -17.48 -17.65
N LYS A 57 14.34 -18.24 -16.86
CA LYS A 57 12.89 -18.04 -16.72
C LYS A 57 12.63 -16.86 -15.80
N GLU A 58 11.72 -15.97 -16.20
CA GLU A 58 11.27 -14.85 -15.36
C GLU A 58 10.60 -15.36 -14.07
N THR A 59 11.04 -14.83 -12.93
CA THR A 59 10.52 -15.18 -11.60
C THR A 59 9.77 -14.03 -10.96
N SER A 60 10.23 -12.79 -11.17
CA SER A 60 9.60 -11.59 -10.64
C SER A 60 10.04 -10.34 -11.38
N ILE A 61 9.31 -9.24 -11.18
CA ILE A 61 9.66 -7.91 -11.67
C ILE A 61 9.64 -6.96 -10.47
N ALA A 62 10.74 -6.24 -10.23
CA ALA A 62 10.73 -5.09 -9.32
C ALA A 62 10.40 -3.83 -10.10
N TYR A 63 9.40 -3.08 -9.65
CA TYR A 63 9.05 -1.77 -10.19
C TYR A 63 9.56 -0.66 -9.27
N TYR A 64 10.19 0.35 -9.87
CA TYR A 64 10.61 1.56 -9.17
C TYR A 64 9.63 2.67 -9.52
N GLY A 65 8.98 3.22 -8.49
CA GLY A 65 7.95 4.26 -8.63
C GLY A 65 8.39 5.59 -8.04
N GLN A 66 8.20 6.68 -8.79
CA GLN A 66 8.25 8.04 -8.25
C GLN A 66 6.92 8.36 -7.59
N VAL A 67 6.94 8.70 -6.30
CA VAL A 67 5.78 9.25 -5.59
C VAL A 67 5.50 10.64 -6.13
N VAL A 68 4.33 10.84 -6.74
CA VAL A 68 3.90 12.13 -7.31
C VAL A 68 2.84 12.82 -6.45
N LYS A 69 2.14 12.07 -5.59
CA LYS A 69 1.19 12.62 -4.60
C LYS A 69 1.04 11.66 -3.42
N VAL A 70 0.91 12.21 -2.22
CA VAL A 70 0.53 11.48 -1.00
C VAL A 70 -0.83 11.98 -0.54
N HIS A 71 -1.71 11.06 -0.18
CA HIS A 71 -2.97 11.30 0.50
C HIS A 71 -2.89 10.66 1.88
N ALA A 72 -3.16 11.43 2.92
CA ALA A 72 -3.20 10.93 4.29
C ALA A 72 -4.42 11.50 5.01
N ASN A 73 -5.10 10.66 5.79
CA ASN A 73 -6.19 11.08 6.64
C ASN A 73 -5.64 12.04 7.74
N GLU A 74 -6.31 13.17 7.95
CA GLU A 74 -5.94 14.17 8.96
C GLU A 74 -5.95 13.62 10.40
N GLU A 75 -6.67 12.52 10.65
CA GLU A 75 -6.65 11.85 11.94
C GLU A 75 -5.30 11.18 12.26
N ILE A 76 -4.52 10.82 11.23
CA ILE A 76 -3.23 10.13 11.37
C ILE A 76 -2.04 11.00 10.99
N TYR A 77 -2.24 12.07 10.21
CA TYR A 77 -1.16 12.94 9.76
C TYR A 77 -1.47 14.40 10.05
N ASN A 78 -0.58 15.05 10.81
CA ASN A 78 -0.71 16.46 11.13
C ASN A 78 -0.04 17.31 10.04
N ASN A 79 -0.86 17.94 9.18
CA ASN A 79 -0.38 18.81 8.10
C ASN A 79 0.45 20.03 8.57
N LYS A 80 0.41 20.39 9.86
CA LYS A 80 1.17 21.54 10.40
C LYS A 80 2.53 21.13 10.95
N THR A 81 2.61 20.00 11.64
CA THR A 81 3.85 19.54 12.29
C THR A 81 4.60 18.49 11.46
N GLY A 82 3.91 17.84 10.52
CA GLY A 82 4.43 16.71 9.76
C GLY A 82 4.46 15.39 10.55
N GLU A 83 3.91 15.39 11.78
CA GLU A 83 3.90 14.22 12.66
C GLU A 83 2.84 13.21 12.24
N ILE A 84 3.15 11.92 12.44
CA ILE A 84 2.24 10.80 12.24
C ILE A 84 1.76 10.29 13.59
N ASN A 85 0.44 10.21 13.77
CA ASN A 85 -0.15 9.53 14.91
C ASN A 85 -0.22 8.02 14.63
N TYR A 86 0.80 7.31 15.07
CA TYR A 86 0.92 5.87 14.85
C TYR A 86 -0.13 5.03 15.58
N GLU A 87 -0.59 5.47 16.76
CA GLU A 87 -1.61 4.76 17.53
C GLU A 87 -2.94 4.68 16.76
N LYS A 88 -3.30 5.76 16.06
CA LYS A 88 -4.50 5.81 15.21
C LYS A 88 -4.34 5.10 13.87
N PHE A 89 -3.11 4.80 13.47
CA PHE A 89 -2.81 4.26 12.15
C PHE A 89 -3.23 2.78 12.02
N ASN A 90 -3.38 2.04 13.13
CA ASN A 90 -3.84 0.64 13.13
C ASN A 90 -3.10 -0.25 12.11
N LEU A 91 -1.78 -0.07 12.04
CA LEU A 91 -0.93 -0.74 11.05
C LEU A 91 -0.97 -2.26 11.23
N ILE A 92 -0.94 -2.96 10.10
CA ILE A 92 -0.75 -4.41 10.05
C ILE A 92 0.56 -4.72 9.34
N THR A 93 1.19 -5.82 9.73
CA THR A 93 2.36 -6.38 9.08
C THR A 93 2.13 -7.85 8.75
N ARG A 94 2.76 -8.34 7.68
CA ARG A 94 2.69 -9.75 7.29
C ARG A 94 3.85 -10.51 7.93
N VAL A 95 3.55 -11.63 8.59
CA VAL A 95 4.52 -12.50 9.25
C VAL A 95 4.22 -13.94 8.85
N ASP A 96 5.04 -14.52 7.97
CA ASP A 96 4.99 -15.94 7.57
C ASP A 96 3.57 -16.54 7.43
N GLY A 97 2.84 -16.11 6.40
CA GLY A 97 1.46 -16.55 6.15
C GLY A 97 0.38 -15.97 7.08
N HIS A 98 0.78 -15.32 8.17
CA HIS A 98 -0.10 -14.63 9.12
C HIS A 98 0.05 -13.10 9.00
N TYR A 99 -0.79 -12.40 9.76
CA TYR A 99 -0.70 -10.95 9.92
C TYR A 99 -0.69 -10.60 11.40
N SER A 100 0.11 -9.61 11.78
CA SER A 100 0.12 -9.02 13.12
C SER A 100 -0.32 -7.58 13.04
N LYS A 101 -0.98 -7.12 14.10
CA LYS A 101 -1.12 -5.68 14.35
C LYS A 101 0.21 -5.14 14.87
N VAL A 102 0.50 -3.89 14.53
CA VAL A 102 1.62 -3.14 15.11
C VAL A 102 1.08 -2.44 16.36
N ASP A 103 1.32 -3.03 17.52
CA ASP A 103 0.76 -2.53 18.79
C ASP A 103 1.69 -1.51 19.48
N ASN A 104 3.01 -1.70 19.38
CA ASN A 104 3.99 -0.84 20.06
C ASN A 104 4.99 -0.29 19.05
N ILE A 105 5.02 1.04 18.93
CA ILE A 105 6.07 1.76 18.20
C ILE A 105 7.03 2.34 19.22
N ILE A 106 8.32 2.08 19.01
CA ILE A 106 9.39 2.59 19.86
C ILE A 106 10.25 3.56 19.07
N GLU A 107 10.64 4.65 19.71
CA GLU A 107 11.67 5.54 19.17
C GLU A 107 13.04 5.03 19.61
N VAL A 108 13.95 4.90 18.64
CA VAL A 108 15.34 4.53 18.91
C VAL A 108 16.18 5.78 18.70
N GLU A 109 16.71 6.31 19.79
CA GLU A 109 17.72 7.38 19.72
C GLU A 109 19.00 6.80 19.12
N MET A 110 19.36 7.29 17.93
CA MET A 110 20.68 7.05 17.38
C MET A 110 21.66 7.96 18.09
N LYS A 111 22.57 7.36 18.87
CA LYS A 111 23.76 8.06 19.39
C LYS A 111 24.79 8.31 18.31
#